data_AF-A0A7Y5I0X5-F1
#
_entry.id   AF-A0A7Y5I0X5-F1
#
_cell.length_a   1.000
_cell.length_b   1.000
_cell.length_c   1.000
_cell.angle_alpha   90.00
_cell.angle_beta   90.00
_cell.angle_gamma   90.00
#
_symmetry.space_group_name_H-M   'P 1'
#
loop_
_entity.id
_entity.type
_entity.pdbx_description
1 polymer ?
#
loop_
_entity_poly.entity_id
_entity_poly.type
_entity_poly.pdbx_seq_one_letter_code
_entity_poly.pdbx_strand_id
1 'polypeptide(L)' 'MLQYLTVPVTAFQQNASLVWCDATHQAAVIDPGGDLDTLVAEARRLGLTLEQIWLTHAH' A
#
# COMPACT_ATOMS: atom_id res chain seq x y z
N MET A 1 4.91 16.17 -2.73
CA MET A 1 6.01 15.22 -2.47
C MET A 1 5.47 13.81 -2.46
N LEU A 2 6.27 12.85 -2.91
CA LEU A 2 5.95 11.43 -2.80
C LEU A 2 6.13 10.99 -1.34
N GLN A 3 5.14 10.29 -0.80
CA GLN A 3 5.13 9.74 0.55
C GLN A 3 5.00 8.21 0.49
N TYR A 4 5.40 7.52 1.55
CA TYR A 4 5.21 6.08 1.66
C TYR A 4 4.97 5.60 3.10
N LEU A 5 4.32 4.44 3.21
CA LEU A 5 4.16 3.66 4.44
C LEU A 5 4.37 2.18 4.11
N THR A 6 5.31 1.53 4.80
CA THR A 6 5.46 0.08 4.74
C THR A 6 4.56 -0.58 5.78
N VAL A 7 3.81 -1.58 5.34
CA VAL A 7 2.92 -2.41 6.16
C VAL A 7 3.39 -3.86 6.02
N PRO A 8 3.96 -4.48 7.08
CA PRO A 8 4.27 -5.89 7.06
C PRO A 8 2.98 -6.72 6.96
N VAL A 9 2.93 -7.64 6.00
CA VAL A 9 1.79 -8.52 5.74
C VAL A 9 2.24 -9.97 5.63
N THR A 10 1.27 -10.89 5.77
CA THR A 10 1.42 -12.35 5.75
C THR A 10 2.28 -12.88 6.91
N ALA A 11 2.28 -14.21 7.08
CA ALA A 11 3.18 -14.88 8.02
C ALA A 11 4.68 -14.72 7.68
N PHE A 12 5.00 -14.36 6.43
CA PHE A 12 6.38 -14.17 5.95
C PHE A 12 6.91 -12.75 6.18
N GLN A 13 6.10 -11.85 6.75
CA GLN A 13 6.46 -10.45 6.97
C GLN A 13 6.93 -9.76 5.69
N GLN A 14 6.22 -10.01 4.60
CA GLN A 14 6.45 -9.34 3.33
C GLN A 14 6.10 -7.85 3.47
N ASN A 15 6.94 -6.99 2.89
CA ASN A 15 6.76 -5.54 2.98
C ASN A 15 5.83 -5.04 1.87
N ALA A 16 4.53 -4.96 2.15
CA ALA A 16 3.62 -4.22 1.29
C ALA A 16 3.83 -2.71 1.53
N SER A 17 3.76 -1.89 0.48
CA SER A 17 3.97 -0.44 0.61
C SER A 17 2.81 0.34 0.02
N LEU A 18 2.25 1.26 0.80
CA LEU A 18 1.39 2.33 0.27
C LEU A 18 2.29 3.49 -0.13
N VAL A 19 2.20 3.93 -1.39
CA VAL A 19 2.91 5.12 -1.89
C VAL A 19 1.89 6.11 -2.43
N TRP A 20 2.06 7.40 -2.16
CA TRP A 20 1.08 8.41 -2.58
C TRP A 20 1.67 9.81 -2.82
N CYS A 21 0.93 10.61 -3.58
CA CYS A 21 1.20 12.04 -3.74
C CYS A 21 0.50 12.83 -2.62
N ASP A 22 1.22 13.62 -1.83
CA ASP A 22 0.64 14.43 -0.75
C ASP A 22 -0.31 15.55 -1.22
N ALA A 23 -0.24 15.97 -2.50
CA ALA A 23 -1.10 17.02 -3.04
C ALA A 23 -2.44 16.48 -3.54
N THR A 24 -2.48 15.25 -4.06
CA THR A 24 -3.69 14.65 -4.66
C THR A 24 -4.28 13.49 -3.86
N HIS A 25 -3.50 12.93 -2.92
CA HIS A 25 -3.82 11.71 -2.17
C HIS A 25 -4.06 10.46 -3.04
N GLN A 26 -3.73 10.51 -4.33
CA GLN A 26 -3.74 9.34 -5.19
C GLN A 26 -2.59 8.42 -4.78
N ALA A 27 -2.90 7.13 -4.68
CA ALA A 27 -2.02 6.13 -4.11
C ALA A 27 -1.97 4.86 -4.96
N ALA A 28 -0.83 4.18 -4.86
CA ALA A 28 -0.65 2.81 -5.31
C ALA A 28 -0.29 1.94 -4.11
N VAL A 29 -0.71 0.67 -4.15
CA VAL A 29 -0.18 -0.36 -3.25
C VAL A 29 0.83 -1.21 -4.01
N ILE A 30 2.02 -1.37 -3.44
CA ILE A 30 3.11 -2.20 -3.96
C ILE A 30 3.12 -3.52 -3.21
N ASP A 31 3.14 -4.62 -3.95
CA ASP A 31 3.21 -6.00 -3.46
C ASP A 31 2.19 -6.31 -2.33
N PRO A 32 0.87 -6.25 -2.57
CA PRO A 32 -0.13 -6.62 -1.56
C PRO A 32 -0.23 -8.16 -1.41
N GLY A 33 0.74 -8.81 -0.76
CA GLY A 33 0.82 -10.27 -0.65
C GLY A 33 -0.23 -10.92 0.28
N GLY A 34 -0.90 -10.15 1.14
CA GLY A 34 -1.95 -10.62 2.04
C GLY A 34 -2.45 -9.51 2.98
N ASP A 35 -3.23 -9.89 3.99
CA ASP A 35 -3.80 -8.98 5.01
C ASP A 35 -4.47 -7.73 4.42
N LEU A 36 -5.27 -7.95 3.36
CA LEU A 36 -5.87 -6.86 2.56
C LEU A 36 -6.73 -5.91 3.40
N ASP A 37 -7.42 -6.42 4.42
CA ASP A 37 -8.22 -5.57 5.32
C ASP A 37 -7.34 -4.56 6.08
N THR A 38 -6.14 -4.96 6.49
CA THR A 38 -5.14 -4.06 7.12
C THR A 38 -4.69 -2.99 6.14
N LEU A 39 -4.36 -3.36 4.90
CA LEU A 39 -3.93 -2.42 3.86
C LEU A 39 -5.03 -1.41 3.50
N VAL A 40 -6.28 -1.88 3.36
CA VAL A 40 -7.45 -1.03 3.09
C VAL A 40 -7.73 -0.13 4.29
N ALA A 41 -7.59 -0.61 5.52
CA ALA A 41 -7.73 0.20 6.73
C ALA A 41 -6.68 1.30 6.81
N GLU A 42 -5.41 1.00 6.51
CA GLU A 42 -4.34 2.01 6.48
C GLU A 42 -4.55 3.04 5.36
N ALA A 43 -4.94 2.62 4.16
CA ALA A 43 -5.27 3.53 3.07
C ALA A 43 -6.43 4.48 3.45
N ARG A 44 -7.47 3.95 4.11
CA ARG A 44 -8.58 4.77 4.64
C ARG A 44 -8.13 5.72 5.75
N ARG A 45 -7.32 5.24 6.70
CA ARG A 45 -6.78 6.04 7.82
C ARG A 45 -5.96 7.22 7.31
N LEU A 46 -5.22 7.02 6.24
CA LEU A 46 -4.39 8.03 5.58
C LEU A 46 -5.17 8.92 4.59
N GLY A 47 -6.46 8.65 4.35
CA GLY A 47 -7.29 9.41 3.41
C GLY A 47 -6.84 9.27 1.95
N LEU A 48 -6.32 8.09 1.59
CA LEU A 48 -5.78 7.81 0.26
C LEU A 48 -6.85 7.30 -0.70
N THR A 49 -6.71 7.67 -1.97
CA THR A 49 -7.46 7.09 -3.08
C THR A 49 -6.56 6.08 -3.79
N LEU A 50 -6.79 4.79 -3.55
CA LEU A 50 -6.05 3.72 -4.22
C LEU A 50 -6.50 3.61 -5.69
N GLU A 51 -5.57 3.83 -6.62
CA GLU A 51 -5.83 3.78 -8.06
C GLU A 51 -5.14 2.60 -8.76
N GLN A 52 -4.06 2.08 -8.15
CA GLN A 52 -3.18 1.13 -8.81
C GLN A 52 -2.64 0.07 -7.84
N ILE A 53 -2.36 -1.11 -8.38
CA ILE A 53 -1.59 -2.16 -7.73
C ILE A 53 -0.32 -2.35 -8.55
N TRP A 54 0.84 -2.28 -7.91
CA TRP A 54 2.13 -2.54 -8.53
C TRP A 54 2.73 -3.81 -7.94
N LEU A 55 3.25 -4.66 -8.81
CA LEU A 55 3.94 -5.88 -8.43
C LEU A 55 5.39 -5.76 -8.86
N THR A 56 6.32 -5.96 -7.93
CA THR A 56 7.74 -6.06 -8.24
C THR A 56 8.03 -7.35 -9.00
N HIS A 57 7.39 -8.46 -8.59
CA HIS A 57 7.41 -9.79 -9.19
C HIS A 57 6.28 -10.66 -8.59
N ALA A 58 6.11 -11.90 -9.07
CA ALA A 58 5.03 -12.81 -8.66
C ALA A 58 5.58 -14.11 -8.06
N HIS A 59 5.94 -14.05 -6.77
CA HIS A 59 6.21 -15.25 -5.95
C HIS A 59 4.96 -16.07 -5.65
#